data_AF-A0A9X1WHM7-F1
#
_entry.id   AF-A0A9X1WHM7-F1
#
_cell.length_a   1.000
_cell.length_b   1.000
_cell.length_c   1.000
_cell.angle_alpha   90.00
_cell.angle_beta   90.00
_cell.angle_gamma   90.00
#
_symmetry.space_group_name_H-M   'P 1'
#
loop_
_entity.id
_entity.type
_entity.pdbx_description
1 polymer ?
#
loop_
_entity_poly.entity_id
_entity_poly.type
_entity_poly.pdbx_seq_one_letter_code
_entity_poly.pdbx_strand_id
1 'polypeptide(L)'
;MPDNFSRTDLDTPSAGPRRRLIAYNDDAVGVGAEKVARFLGTGRYLMWQTIIVVIWICLNVGAFWWNWDPYPFILLNLAFSTQAAYAAPLILLAQNRQDDRDRVALNEDRRRAEETKADTEFLARELAGLRIAVGENVTRDYLRHELDDLGDLLRRIEDKLEDQRNDDRVDRADRADGATPDTGR
;
A
#
# COMPACT_ATOMS: atom_id res chain seq x y z
N MET A 1 -19.22 -29.12 54.37
CA MET A 1 -19.79 -28.91 53.03
C MET A 1 -18.72 -28.22 52.18
N PRO A 2 -18.51 -28.66 50.92
CA PRO A 2 -17.45 -28.22 50.02
C PRO A 2 -17.85 -26.85 49.39
N ASP A 3 -16.97 -26.09 48.74
CA ASP A 3 -16.66 -26.27 47.33
C ASP A 3 -15.35 -25.57 46.94
N ASN A 4 -14.39 -26.41 46.53
CA ASN A 4 -13.22 -26.01 45.75
C ASN A 4 -13.67 -25.69 44.32
N PHE A 5 -13.94 -24.43 44.02
CA PHE A 5 -14.06 -23.98 42.63
C PHE A 5 -12.68 -23.65 42.09
N SER A 6 -11.90 -24.69 41.77
CA SER A 6 -10.86 -24.58 40.76
C SER A 6 -11.57 -24.26 39.44
N ARG A 7 -11.59 -22.98 39.08
CA ARG A 7 -12.06 -22.53 37.77
C ARG A 7 -11.16 -23.19 36.73
N THR A 8 -11.72 -24.19 36.08
CA THR A 8 -11.16 -24.82 34.91
C THR A 8 -11.04 -23.76 33.83
N ASP A 9 -9.83 -23.25 33.61
CA ASP A 9 -9.44 -22.49 32.43
C ASP A 9 -9.61 -23.42 31.21
N LEU A 10 -10.83 -23.42 30.66
CA LEU A 10 -11.27 -24.27 29.58
C LEU A 10 -11.18 -23.55 28.22
N ASP A 11 -10.30 -22.55 28.09
CA ASP A 11 -10.21 -21.69 26.89
C ASP A 11 -8.89 -21.83 26.12
N THR A 12 -8.04 -22.79 26.46
CA THR A 12 -6.86 -23.08 25.63
C THR A 12 -7.19 -24.24 24.68
N PRO A 13 -7.42 -24.00 23.37
CA PRO A 13 -7.46 -25.10 22.42
C PRO A 13 -6.06 -25.74 22.42
N SER A 14 -5.94 -26.89 23.07
CA SER A 14 -4.76 -27.74 22.96
C SER A 14 -4.70 -28.25 21.54
N ALA A 15 -3.97 -27.52 20.69
CA ALA A 15 -3.55 -27.99 19.38
C ALA A 15 -2.56 -29.15 19.61
N GLY A 16 -3.11 -30.35 19.82
CA GLY A 16 -2.32 -31.57 19.90
C GLY A 16 -1.40 -31.66 18.68
N PRO A 17 -0.15 -32.13 18.84
CA PRO A 17 0.79 -32.19 17.74
C PRO A 17 0.21 -33.11 16.67
N ARG A 18 -0.26 -32.51 15.56
CA ARG A 18 -0.68 -33.24 14.36
C ARG A 18 0.53 -34.03 13.88
N ARG A 19 0.62 -35.30 14.29
CA ARG A 19 1.59 -36.26 13.77
C ARG A 19 1.33 -36.39 12.27
N ARG A 20 2.04 -35.60 11.47
CA ARG A 20 2.15 -35.83 10.02
C ARG A 20 2.94 -37.13 9.85
N LEU A 21 2.23 -38.24 9.70
CA LEU A 21 2.80 -39.58 9.51
C LEU A 21 3.56 -39.73 8.19
N ILE A 22 3.47 -38.73 7.31
CA ILE A 22 4.23 -38.66 6.07
C ILE A 22 4.84 -37.26 6.01
N ALA A 23 6.14 -37.15 6.31
CA ALA A 23 6.93 -35.96 6.00
C ALA A 23 7.15 -35.93 4.48
N TYR A 24 6.08 -35.66 3.74
CA TYR A 24 6.17 -35.40 2.31
C TYR A 24 6.99 -34.12 2.15
N ASN A 25 8.07 -34.18 1.37
CA ASN A 25 8.96 -33.05 1.13
C ASN A 25 8.24 -32.06 0.21
N ASP A 26 7.35 -31.27 0.80
CA ASP A 26 6.41 -30.35 0.15
C ASP A 26 7.16 -29.35 -0.76
N ASP A 27 8.39 -28.99 -0.40
CA ASP A 27 9.25 -28.11 -1.20
C ASP A 27 9.69 -28.73 -2.53
N ALA A 28 10.06 -30.01 -2.55
CA ALA A 28 10.52 -30.68 -3.76
C ALA A 28 9.39 -30.85 -4.79
N VAL A 29 8.19 -31.15 -4.29
CA VAL A 29 7.00 -31.34 -5.12
C VAL A 29 6.41 -30.00 -5.54
N GLY A 30 6.54 -28.97 -4.70
CA GLY A 30 6.17 -27.61 -5.04
C GLY A 30 6.97 -27.02 -6.22
N VAL A 31 8.29 -27.22 -6.23
CA VAL A 31 9.14 -26.78 -7.36
C VAL A 31 8.80 -27.56 -8.65
N GLY A 32 8.47 -28.84 -8.54
CA GLY A 32 8.02 -29.67 -9.67
C GLY A 32 6.69 -29.20 -10.25
N ALA A 33 5.69 -29.00 -9.39
CA ALA A 33 4.36 -28.54 -9.78
C ALA A 33 4.38 -27.16 -10.44
N GLU A 34 5.20 -26.22 -9.94
CA GLU A 34 5.33 -24.89 -10.54
C GLU A 34 5.97 -24.91 -11.94
N LYS A 35 6.93 -25.81 -12.18
CA LYS A 35 7.50 -26.03 -13.52
C LYS A 35 6.46 -26.62 -14.47
N VAL A 36 5.68 -27.59 -14.01
CA VAL A 36 4.61 -28.22 -14.81
C VAL A 36 3.50 -27.22 -15.12
N ALA A 37 3.08 -26.39 -14.16
CA ALA A 37 2.08 -25.35 -14.37
C ALA A 37 2.51 -24.34 -15.43
N ARG A 38 3.78 -23.86 -15.37
CA ARG A 38 4.33 -22.96 -16.40
C ARG A 38 4.45 -23.64 -17.77
N PHE A 39 4.80 -24.92 -17.79
CA PHE A 39 4.94 -25.69 -19.02
C PHE A 39 3.59 -25.93 -19.71
N LEU A 40 2.57 -26.37 -18.96
CA LEU A 40 1.22 -26.62 -19.46
C LEU A 40 0.48 -25.33 -19.85
N GLY A 41 0.77 -24.20 -19.19
CA GLY A 41 0.20 -22.89 -19.53
C GLY A 41 0.79 -22.23 -20.79
N THR A 42 1.85 -22.81 -21.37
CA THR A 42 2.47 -22.28 -22.58
C THR A 42 1.83 -22.92 -23.83
N GLY A 43 1.35 -22.11 -24.79
CA GLY A 43 0.72 -22.61 -26.03
C GLY A 43 1.60 -23.56 -26.88
N ARG A 44 2.91 -23.56 -26.62
CA ARG A 44 3.89 -24.46 -27.23
C ARG A 44 3.72 -25.93 -26.82
N TYR A 45 3.20 -26.21 -25.62
CA TYR A 45 2.88 -27.58 -25.19
C TYR A 45 1.74 -28.17 -26.03
N LEU A 46 0.65 -27.42 -26.19
CA LEU A 46 -0.51 -27.83 -26.98
C LEU A 46 -0.15 -28.10 -28.44
N MET A 47 0.74 -27.29 -29.02
CA MET A 47 1.26 -27.50 -30.37
C MET A 47 1.99 -28.84 -30.51
N TRP A 48 2.94 -29.13 -29.61
CA TRP A 48 3.68 -30.40 -29.63
C TRP A 48 2.78 -31.61 -29.38
N GLN A 49 1.85 -31.51 -28.43
CA GLN A 49 0.87 -32.55 -28.16
C GLN A 49 0.03 -32.88 -29.41
N THR A 50 -0.45 -31.85 -30.11
CA THR A 50 -1.25 -32.01 -31.33
C THR A 50 -0.43 -32.69 -32.44
N ILE A 51 0.83 -32.29 -32.62
CA ILE A 51 1.74 -32.91 -33.61
C ILE A 51 1.92 -34.41 -33.32
N ILE A 52 2.15 -34.79 -32.06
CA ILE A 52 2.32 -36.20 -31.66
C ILE A 52 1.05 -37.01 -31.98
N VAL A 53 -0.13 -36.47 -31.67
CA VAL A 53 -1.41 -37.13 -31.96
C VAL A 53 -1.61 -37.30 -33.47
N VAL A 54 -1.33 -36.27 -34.26
CA VAL A 54 -1.44 -36.34 -35.72
C VAL A 54 -0.49 -37.38 -36.29
N ILE A 55 0.78 -37.39 -35.86
CA ILE A 55 1.77 -38.39 -36.28
C ILE A 55 1.30 -39.80 -35.92
N TRP A 56 0.75 -40.00 -34.71
CA TRP A 56 0.24 -41.29 -34.27
C TRP A 56 -0.89 -41.79 -35.19
N ILE A 57 -1.85 -40.92 -35.50
CA ILE A 57 -2.95 -41.24 -36.41
C ILE A 57 -2.40 -41.57 -37.81
N CYS A 58 -1.47 -40.76 -38.33
CA CYS A 58 -0.87 -40.99 -39.66
C CYS A 58 -0.10 -42.32 -39.73
N LEU A 59 0.70 -42.65 -38.71
CA LEU A 59 1.42 -43.92 -38.63
C LEU A 59 0.46 -45.10 -38.57
N ASN A 60 -0.62 -44.97 -37.80
CA ASN A 60 -1.59 -46.05 -37.65
C ASN A 60 -2.39 -46.32 -38.94
N VAL A 61 -2.87 -45.27 -39.60
CA VAL A 61 -3.58 -45.37 -40.88
C VAL A 61 -2.65 -45.87 -42.00
N GLY A 62 -1.37 -45.48 -41.98
CA GLY A 62 -0.37 -45.92 -42.96
C GLY A 62 0.14 -47.36 -42.75
N ALA A 63 0.10 -47.88 -41.52
CA ALA A 63 0.55 -49.22 -41.15
C ALA A 63 -0.51 -50.32 -41.44
N PHE A 64 -1.14 -50.26 -42.61
CA PHE A 64 -2.27 -51.09 -43.03
C PHE A 64 -2.02 -52.60 -42.94
N TRP A 65 -0.75 -53.03 -43.00
CA TRP A 65 -0.36 -54.44 -42.96
C TRP A 65 -0.29 -55.03 -41.54
N TRP A 66 -0.11 -54.19 -40.51
CA TRP A 66 0.13 -54.65 -39.13
C TRP A 66 -0.97 -54.25 -38.13
N ASN A 67 -1.92 -53.37 -38.54
CA ASN A 67 -3.13 -53.00 -37.78
C ASN A 67 -2.89 -52.88 -36.26
N TRP A 68 -1.85 -52.14 -35.87
CA TRP A 68 -1.36 -52.14 -34.49
C TRP A 68 -2.34 -51.49 -33.50
N ASP A 69 -3.19 -50.57 -33.96
CA ASP A 69 -4.30 -49.98 -33.17
C ASP A 69 -5.48 -49.60 -34.09
N PRO A 70 -6.35 -50.54 -34.47
CA PRO A 70 -7.45 -50.31 -35.41
C PRO A 70 -8.43 -49.23 -34.92
N TYR A 71 -9.10 -48.56 -35.85
CA TYR A 71 -10.18 -47.61 -35.52
C TYR A 71 -11.20 -48.27 -34.57
N PRO A 72 -11.50 -47.74 -33.36
CA PRO A 72 -11.38 -46.34 -32.90
C PRO A 72 -10.15 -46.00 -32.00
N PHE A 73 -8.96 -46.52 -32.27
CA PHE A 73 -7.70 -46.20 -31.57
C PHE A 73 -7.73 -46.41 -30.05
N ILE A 74 -7.88 -47.67 -29.61
CA ILE A 74 -8.06 -48.02 -28.20
C ILE A 74 -6.82 -47.67 -27.35
N LEU A 75 -5.62 -47.81 -27.92
CA LEU A 75 -4.37 -47.54 -27.21
C LEU A 75 -4.16 -46.05 -27.00
N LEU A 76 -4.47 -45.24 -28.02
CA LEU A 76 -4.44 -43.78 -27.89
C LEU A 76 -5.41 -43.31 -26.81
N ASN A 77 -6.63 -43.84 -26.81
CA ASN A 77 -7.64 -43.48 -25.82
C ASN A 77 -7.20 -43.89 -24.39
N LEU A 78 -6.63 -45.09 -24.24
CA LEU A 78 -6.10 -45.56 -22.96
C LEU A 78 -4.96 -44.66 -22.45
N ALA A 79 -4.05 -44.25 -23.34
CA ALA A 79 -2.96 -43.34 -23.03
C ALA A 79 -3.48 -41.98 -22.55
N PHE A 80 -4.47 -41.39 -23.26
CA PHE A 80 -5.11 -40.14 -22.85
C PHE A 80 -5.85 -40.24 -21.52
N SER A 81 -6.56 -41.33 -21.30
CA SER A 81 -7.26 -41.59 -20.04
C SER A 81 -6.28 -41.67 -18.87
N THR A 82 -5.16 -42.35 -19.07
CA THR A 82 -4.09 -42.45 -18.07
C THR A 82 -3.39 -41.10 -17.85
N GLN A 83 -3.15 -40.35 -18.91
CA GLN A 83 -2.58 -39.00 -18.84
C GLN A 83 -3.46 -38.06 -18.02
N ALA A 84 -4.78 -38.06 -18.26
CA ALA A 84 -5.74 -37.26 -17.49
C ALA A 84 -5.78 -37.71 -16.02
N ALA A 85 -5.78 -39.02 -15.76
CA ALA A 85 -5.81 -39.57 -14.41
C ALA A 85 -4.58 -39.17 -13.57
N TYR A 86 -3.38 -39.10 -14.17
CA TYR A 86 -2.17 -38.63 -13.48
C TYR A 86 -2.08 -37.09 -13.41
N ALA A 87 -2.66 -36.38 -14.38
CA ALA A 87 -2.68 -34.92 -14.37
C ALA A 87 -3.52 -34.37 -13.21
N ALA A 88 -4.68 -34.97 -12.91
CA ALA A 88 -5.58 -34.52 -11.86
C ALA A 88 -4.92 -34.32 -10.47
N PRO A 89 -4.21 -35.31 -9.88
CA PRO A 89 -3.54 -35.14 -8.60
C PRO A 89 -2.38 -34.14 -8.65
N LEU A 90 -1.66 -34.06 -9.78
CA LEU A 90 -0.57 -33.09 -9.95
C LEU A 90 -1.12 -31.65 -10.00
N ILE A 91 -2.22 -31.44 -10.72
CA ILE A 91 -2.93 -30.16 -10.78
C ILE A 91 -3.44 -29.77 -9.39
N LEU A 92 -4.04 -30.71 -8.65
CA LEU A 92 -4.53 -30.46 -7.29
C LEU A 92 -3.39 -30.02 -6.34
N LEU A 93 -2.21 -30.65 -6.46
CA LEU A 93 -1.04 -30.24 -5.69
C LEU A 93 -0.53 -28.84 -6.11
N ALA A 94 -0.56 -28.54 -7.41
CA ALA A 94 -0.21 -27.21 -7.91
C ALA A 94 -1.19 -26.14 -7.38
N GLN A 95 -2.49 -26.45 -7.38
CA GLN A 95 -3.56 -25.57 -6.91
C GLN A 95 -3.47 -25.30 -5.41
N ASN A 96 -3.34 -26.32 -4.57
CA ASN A 96 -3.21 -26.12 -3.11
C ASN A 96 -2.06 -25.15 -2.76
N ARG A 97 -0.95 -25.21 -3.50
CA ARG A 97 0.19 -24.31 -3.31
C ARG A 97 -0.01 -22.91 -3.87
N GLN A 98 -0.82 -22.76 -4.91
CA GLN A 98 -1.24 -21.43 -5.37
C GLN A 98 -2.15 -20.80 -4.32
N ASP A 99 -3.13 -21.54 -3.83
CA ASP A 99 -4.07 -21.08 -2.79
C ASP A 99 -3.35 -20.68 -1.49
N ASP A 100 -2.34 -21.45 -1.06
CA ASP A 100 -1.54 -21.11 0.11
C ASP A 100 -0.74 -19.81 -0.08
N ARG A 101 -0.13 -19.62 -1.26
CA ARG A 101 0.58 -18.37 -1.60
C ARG A 101 -0.37 -17.18 -1.65
N ASP A 102 -1.51 -17.35 -2.31
CA ASP A 102 -2.53 -16.32 -2.44
C ASP A 102 -3.09 -15.94 -1.07
N ARG A 103 -3.27 -16.92 -0.17
CA ARG A 103 -3.68 -16.67 1.21
C ARG A 103 -2.66 -15.85 1.99
N VAL A 104 -1.37 -16.14 1.86
CA VAL A 104 -0.31 -15.34 2.51
C VAL A 104 -0.30 -13.92 1.96
N ALA A 105 -0.35 -13.76 0.64
CA ALA A 105 -0.40 -12.45 0.00
C ALA A 105 -1.61 -11.64 0.47
N LEU A 106 -2.80 -12.24 0.51
CA LEU A 106 -4.02 -11.59 1.01
C LEU A 106 -3.92 -11.18 2.48
N ASN A 107 -3.29 -12.00 3.32
CA ASN A 107 -3.10 -11.66 4.73
C ASN A 107 -2.12 -10.49 4.91
N GLU A 108 -1.03 -10.46 4.14
CA GLU A 108 -0.11 -9.32 4.15
C GLU A 108 -0.78 -8.04 3.69
N ASP A 109 -1.58 -8.12 2.62
CA ASP A 109 -2.29 -6.96 2.07
C ASP A 109 -3.31 -6.41 3.09
N ARG A 110 -4.03 -7.30 3.78
CA ARG A 110 -4.92 -6.90 4.88
C ARG A 110 -4.16 -6.22 6.01
N ARG A 111 -3.03 -6.78 6.44
CA ARG A 111 -2.21 -6.19 7.51
C ARG A 111 -1.71 -4.80 7.13
N ARG A 112 -1.22 -4.62 5.89
CA ARG A 112 -0.79 -3.32 5.38
C ARG A 112 -1.95 -2.32 5.30
N ALA A 113 -3.14 -2.77 4.93
CA ALA A 113 -4.33 -1.92 4.90
C ALA A 113 -4.74 -1.46 6.32
N GLU A 114 -4.66 -2.35 7.31
CA GLU A 114 -4.90 -2.01 8.72
C GLU A 114 -3.85 -1.01 9.25
N GLU A 115 -2.57 -1.24 8.97
CA GLU A 115 -1.47 -0.32 9.32
C GLU A 115 -1.68 1.06 8.69
N THR A 116 -1.96 1.11 7.38
CA THR A 116 -2.21 2.37 6.65
C THR A 116 -3.42 3.12 7.20
N LYS A 117 -4.48 2.39 7.56
CA LYS A 117 -5.67 2.98 8.18
C LYS A 117 -5.34 3.59 9.54
N ALA A 118 -4.60 2.86 10.39
CA ALA A 118 -4.18 3.35 11.70
C ALA A 118 -3.29 4.60 11.59
N ASP A 119 -2.34 4.61 10.66
CA ASP A 119 -1.48 5.77 10.39
C ASP A 119 -2.30 6.97 9.93
N THR A 120 -3.29 6.75 9.06
CA THR A 120 -4.18 7.82 8.60
C THR A 120 -5.04 8.38 9.74
N GLU A 121 -5.58 7.52 10.60
CA GLU A 121 -6.34 7.93 11.78
C GLU A 121 -5.47 8.69 12.79
N PHE A 122 -4.22 8.25 12.97
CA PHE A 122 -3.24 8.93 13.82
C PHE A 122 -2.93 10.33 13.28
N LEU A 123 -2.56 10.43 12.00
CA LEU A 123 -2.29 11.72 11.34
C LEU A 123 -3.49 12.65 11.37
N ALA A 124 -4.71 12.12 11.18
CA ALA A 124 -5.93 12.92 11.28
C ALA A 124 -6.14 13.47 12.70
N ARG A 125 -5.87 12.67 13.73
CA ARG A 125 -5.97 13.09 15.14
C ARG A 125 -4.90 14.12 15.51
N GLU A 126 -3.66 13.90 15.10
CA GLU A 126 -2.57 14.85 15.28
C GLU A 126 -2.86 16.16 14.56
N LEU A 127 -3.34 16.11 13.31
CA LEU A 127 -3.73 17.31 12.55
C LEU A 127 -4.89 18.05 13.24
N ALA A 128 -5.87 17.35 13.79
CA ALA A 128 -6.96 17.95 14.54
C ALA A 128 -6.45 18.64 15.82
N GLY A 129 -5.54 18.00 16.56
CA GLY A 129 -4.89 18.58 17.74
C GLY A 129 -4.06 19.82 17.38
N LEU A 130 -3.23 19.73 16.34
CA LEU A 130 -2.44 20.84 15.81
C LEU A 130 -3.33 21.99 15.36
N ARG A 131 -4.45 21.71 14.69
CA ARG A 131 -5.42 22.73 14.26
C ARG A 131 -6.01 23.50 15.45
N ILE A 132 -6.32 22.81 16.55
CA ILE A 132 -6.82 23.47 17.76
C ILE A 132 -5.73 24.34 18.38
N ALA A 133 -4.52 23.79 18.55
CA ALA A 133 -3.39 24.52 19.13
C ALA A 133 -2.98 25.76 18.31
N VAL A 134 -2.94 25.65 16.97
CA VAL A 134 -2.65 26.78 16.08
C VAL A 134 -3.84 27.75 16.01
N GLY A 135 -5.07 27.25 16.04
CA GLY A 135 -6.28 28.07 16.07
C GLY A 135 -6.40 28.92 17.33
N GLU A 136 -5.89 28.44 18.47
CA GLU A 136 -5.82 29.20 19.72
C GLU A 136 -4.62 30.17 19.76
N ASN A 137 -3.42 29.78 19.29
CA ASN A 137 -2.21 30.62 19.38
C ASN A 137 -2.02 31.65 18.25
N VAL A 138 -2.62 31.45 17.07
CA VAL A 138 -2.70 32.48 16.02
C VAL A 138 -4.11 33.05 16.06
N THR A 139 -4.50 33.57 17.22
CA THR A 139 -5.82 34.18 17.38
C THR A 139 -5.83 35.55 16.73
N ARG A 140 -6.97 35.88 16.12
CA ARG A 140 -7.31 37.19 15.57
C ARG A 140 -6.94 38.35 16.49
N ASP A 141 -6.96 38.13 17.80
CA ASP A 141 -6.63 39.15 18.81
C ASP A 141 -5.12 39.43 18.87
N TYR A 142 -4.25 38.42 18.74
CA TYR A 142 -2.80 38.65 18.60
C TYR A 142 -2.48 39.37 17.28
N LEU A 143 -3.08 38.91 16.17
CA LEU A 143 -2.96 39.58 14.87
C LEU A 143 -3.51 41.01 14.89
N ARG A 144 -4.58 41.29 15.65
CA ARG A 144 -5.10 42.65 15.84
C ARG A 144 -4.18 43.49 16.71
N HIS A 145 -3.65 42.92 17.79
CA HIS A 145 -2.77 43.64 18.70
C HIS A 145 -1.48 44.04 17.97
N GLU A 146 -0.89 43.12 17.21
CA GLU A 146 0.31 43.42 16.41
C GLU A 146 0.01 44.44 15.29
N LEU A 147 -1.17 44.39 14.68
CA LEU A 147 -1.61 45.39 13.70
C LEU A 147 -1.86 46.77 14.33
N ASP A 148 -2.41 46.84 15.54
CA ASP A 148 -2.61 48.09 16.28
C ASP A 148 -1.26 48.67 16.74
N ASP A 149 -0.35 47.85 17.26
CA ASP A 149 1.01 48.27 17.63
C ASP A 149 1.79 48.79 16.42
N LEU A 150 1.68 48.12 15.27
CA LEU A 150 2.22 48.62 14.00
C LEU A 150 1.60 49.97 13.60
N GLY A 151 0.29 50.13 13.79
CA GLY A 151 -0.44 51.37 13.52
C GLY A 151 0.01 52.53 14.41
N ASP A 152 0.21 52.27 15.70
CA ASP A 152 0.66 53.27 16.68
C ASP A 152 2.13 53.66 16.46
N LEU A 153 2.98 52.71 16.06
CA LEU A 153 4.35 53.00 15.62
C LEU A 153 4.37 53.93 14.41
N LEU A 154 3.52 53.66 13.40
CA LEU A 154 3.37 54.52 12.23
C LEU A 154 2.92 55.93 12.62
N ARG A 155 1.92 56.07 13.49
CA ARG A 155 1.47 57.38 14.01
C ARG A 155 2.56 58.15 14.74
N ARG A 156 3.33 57.49 15.61
CA ARG A 156 4.46 58.13 16.30
C ARG A 156 5.53 58.65 15.35
N ILE A 157 5.76 57.93 14.26
CA ILE A 157 6.69 58.37 13.21
C ILE A 157 6.12 59.59 12.48
N GLU A 158 4.84 59.57 12.13
CA GLU A 158 4.13 60.71 11.51
C GLU A 158 4.18 61.96 12.40
N ASP A 159 3.82 61.85 13.69
CA ASP A 159 3.82 62.98 14.62
C ASP A 159 5.23 63.57 14.81
N LYS A 160 6.26 62.73 14.93
CA LYS A 160 7.66 63.19 14.99
C LYS A 160 8.09 63.93 13.73
N LEU A 161 7.65 63.46 12.57
CA LEU A 161 7.90 64.12 11.29
C LEU A 161 7.17 65.47 11.21
N GLU A 162 5.94 65.57 11.73
CA GLU A 162 5.20 66.83 11.80
C GLU A 162 5.84 67.82 12.77
N ASP A 163 6.24 67.39 13.97
CA ASP A 163 6.93 68.23 14.94
C ASP A 163 8.27 68.74 14.40
N GLN A 164 9.09 67.89 13.78
CA GLN A 164 10.31 68.33 13.09
C GLN A 164 10.01 69.34 12.00
N ARG A 165 8.96 69.12 11.20
CA ARG A 165 8.54 70.04 10.15
C ARG A 165 8.07 71.38 10.73
N ASN A 166 7.47 71.39 11.91
CA ASN A 166 6.97 72.59 12.56
C ASN A 166 8.11 73.37 13.24
N ASP A 167 9.04 72.68 13.89
CA ASP A 167 10.25 73.27 14.48
C ASP A 167 11.12 73.91 13.39
N ASP A 168 11.34 73.21 12.27
CA ASP A 168 12.01 73.76 11.07
C ASP A 168 11.30 75.01 10.51
N ARG A 169 9.96 75.10 10.66
CA ARG A 169 9.19 76.28 10.26
C ARG A 169 9.36 77.43 11.24
N VAL A 170 9.34 77.16 12.54
CA VAL A 170 9.54 78.16 13.60
C VAL A 170 10.96 78.73 13.51
N ASP A 171 11.98 77.87 13.37
CA ASP A 171 13.37 78.27 13.17
C ASP A 171 13.58 79.12 11.90
N ARG A 172 12.82 78.84 10.83
CA ARG A 172 12.82 79.68 9.63
C ARG A 172 12.10 81.01 9.84
N ALA A 173 11.02 81.03 10.62
CA ALA A 173 10.28 82.25 10.94
C ALA A 173 11.11 83.16 11.85
N ASP A 174 11.75 82.62 12.89
CA ASP A 174 12.64 83.39 13.78
C ASP A 174 13.89 83.91 13.06
N ARG A 175 14.46 83.14 12.12
CA ARG A 175 15.52 83.67 11.23
C ARG A 175 15.03 84.76 10.28
N ALA A 176 13.76 84.79 9.92
CA ALA A 176 13.18 85.82 9.06
C ALA A 176 12.85 87.10 9.86
N ASP A 177 12.41 86.98 11.12
CA ASP A 177 12.06 88.10 12.00
C ASP A 177 13.31 88.75 12.64
N GLY A 178 14.37 87.97 12.89
CA GLY A 178 15.69 88.49 13.30
C GLY A 178 16.47 89.23 12.20
N ALA A 179 15.92 89.32 10.99
CA ALA A 179 16.52 89.97 9.83
C ALA A 179 15.84 91.30 9.45
N THR A 180 15.21 92.02 10.39
CA THR A 180 15.02 93.47 10.21
C THR A 180 16.31 94.20 10.57
N PRO A 181 17.05 94.78 9.60
CA PRO A 181 18.22 95.57 9.91
C PRO A 181 17.76 96.88 10.53
N ASP A 182 18.17 97.11 11.78
CA ASP A 182 18.18 98.41 12.43
C ASP A 182 18.84 99.44 11.49
N THR A 183 18.01 100.26 10.84
CA THR A 183 18.47 101.31 9.94
C THR A 183 17.89 102.64 10.37
N GLY A 184 18.61 103.31 11.29
CA GLY A 184 18.55 104.76 11.54
C GLY A 184 17.36 105.22 12.39
N ARG A 185 17.48 106.25 13.22
CA ARG A 185 18.42 107.38 13.27
C ARG A 185 18.26 108.08 14.61
#